data_AF-A0A829H722-F1
#
_entry.id   AF-A0A829H722-F1
#
_cell.length_a   1.000
_cell.length_b   1.000
_cell.length_c   1.000
_cell.angle_alpha   90.00
_cell.angle_beta   90.00
_cell.angle_gamma   90.00
#
_symmetry.space_group_name_H-M   'P 1'
#
loop_
_entity.id
_entity.type
_entity.pdbx_description
1 polymer ?
#
loop_
_entity_poly.entity_id
_entity_poly.type
_entity_poly.pdbx_seq_one_letter_code
_entity_poly.pdbx_strand_id
1 'polypeptide(L)'
;MADDDILAKIQAGWAQTAARDKARYADERVPEDVHWETEYRYENSADPQQTLNLYYPAKRRNATLPTVIDVHGGGWFYGDRNLNRN
;
A
#
# COMPACT_ATOMS: atom_id res chain seq x y z
N MET A 1 -23.97 20.46 -1.34
CA MET A 1 -25.08 19.70 -0.68
C MET A 1 -24.54 19.15 0.64
N ALA A 2 -25.38 18.75 1.61
CA ALA A 2 -24.89 18.31 2.94
C ALA A 2 -23.86 17.16 2.88
N ASP A 3 -23.89 16.36 1.81
CA ASP A 3 -22.95 15.26 1.57
C ASP A 3 -21.52 15.70 1.23
N ASP A 4 -21.35 16.88 0.62
CA ASP A 4 -20.02 17.41 0.29
C ASP A 4 -19.21 17.77 1.55
N ASP A 5 -19.91 18.23 2.60
CA ASP A 5 -19.31 18.55 3.90
C ASP A 5 -18.88 17.27 4.65
N ILE A 6 -19.64 16.19 4.50
CA ILE A 6 -19.29 14.87 5.06
C ILE A 6 -18.05 14.30 4.37
N LEU A 7 -18.01 14.35 3.03
CA LEU A 7 -16.84 13.88 2.29
C LEU A 7 -15.58 14.67 2.67
N ALA A 8 -15.69 16.00 2.80
CA ALA A 8 -14.56 16.84 3.22
C ALA A 8 -14.03 16.43 4.61
N LYS A 9 -14.92 16.14 5.57
CA LYS A 9 -14.53 15.66 6.90
C LYS A 9 -13.84 14.30 6.87
N ILE A 10 -14.33 13.36 6.05
CA ILE A 10 -13.71 12.04 5.87
C ILE A 10 -12.30 12.20 5.28
N GLN A 11 -12.17 13.02 4.23
CA GLN A 11 -10.88 13.28 3.58
C GLN A 11 -9.88 13.95 4.52
N ALA A 12 -10.33 14.90 5.34
CA ALA A 12 -9.50 15.53 6.36
C ALA A 12 -8.97 14.51 7.40
N GLY A 13 -9.83 13.56 7.82
CA GLY A 13 -9.42 12.46 8.71
C GLY A 13 -8.34 11.59 8.07
N TRP A 14 -8.51 11.20 6.80
CA TRP A 14 -7.51 10.41 6.10
C TRP A 14 -6.22 11.18 5.79
N ALA A 15 -6.28 12.49 5.57
CA ALA A 15 -5.09 13.32 5.43
C ALA A 15 -4.25 13.35 6.72
N GLN A 16 -4.90 13.37 7.90
CA GLN A 16 -4.22 13.24 9.18
C GLN A 16 -3.57 11.86 9.34
N THR A 17 -4.27 10.79 8.95
CA THR A 17 -3.72 9.43 8.94
C THR A 17 -2.51 9.32 8.01
N ALA A 18 -2.59 9.88 6.80
CA ALA A 18 -1.47 9.91 5.86
C ALA A 18 -0.24 10.63 6.41
N ALA A 19 -0.43 11.73 7.13
CA ALA A 19 0.68 12.43 7.80
C ALA A 19 1.34 11.56 8.89
N ARG A 20 0.53 10.81 9.65
CA ARG A 20 1.02 9.88 10.68
C ARG A 20 1.75 8.69 10.07
N ASP A 21 1.21 8.12 8.99
CA ASP A 21 1.88 7.03 8.27
C ASP A 21 3.20 7.49 7.69
N LYS A 22 3.24 8.65 7.04
CA LYS A 22 4.49 9.23 6.51
C LYS A 22 5.54 9.40 7.61
N ALA A 23 5.15 9.88 8.79
CA ALA A 23 6.07 10.00 9.93
C ALA A 23 6.55 8.62 10.41
N ARG A 24 5.65 7.65 10.58
CA ARG A 24 6.01 6.27 10.94
C ARG A 24 7.00 5.66 9.95
N TYR A 25 6.71 5.76 8.65
CA TYR A 25 7.56 5.24 7.57
C TYR A 25 8.98 5.82 7.56
N ALA A 26 9.17 7.05 8.07
CA ALA A 26 10.47 7.69 8.13
C ALA A 26 11.38 7.08 9.22
N ASP A 27 10.78 6.57 10.29
CA ASP A 27 11.49 6.10 11.49
C ASP A 27 11.49 4.57 11.63
N GLU A 28 10.56 3.88 10.99
CA GLU A 28 10.39 2.44 11.09
C GLU A 28 11.52 1.68 10.38
N ARG A 29 12.08 0.67 11.06
CA ARG A 29 13.10 -0.20 10.47
C ARG A 29 12.48 -1.02 9.35
N VAL A 30 13.02 -0.86 8.14
CA VAL A 30 12.63 -1.65 6.98
C VAL A 30 13.18 -3.08 7.10
N PRO A 31 12.38 -4.11 6.78
CA PRO A 31 12.84 -5.49 6.70
C PRO A 31 14.02 -5.66 5.75
N GLU A 32 15.08 -6.28 6.26
CA GLU A 32 16.27 -6.61 5.47
C GLU A 32 16.05 -7.91 4.68
N ASP A 33 16.92 -8.17 3.70
CA ASP A 33 16.91 -9.39 2.88
C ASP A 33 15.59 -9.65 2.12
N VAL A 34 14.90 -8.58 1.69
CA VAL A 34 13.71 -8.64 0.83
C VAL A 34 14.00 -7.94 -0.50
N HIS A 35 13.57 -8.55 -1.61
CA HIS A 35 13.49 -7.92 -2.91
C HIS A 35 12.02 -7.60 -3.23
N TRP A 36 11.80 -6.47 -3.89
CA TRP A 36 10.49 -6.11 -4.42
C TRP A 36 10.55 -5.90 -5.93
N GLU A 37 9.42 -6.15 -6.58
CA GLU A 37 9.13 -5.75 -7.95
C GLU A 37 7.82 -4.97 -7.90
N THR A 38 7.78 -3.76 -8.44
CA THR A 38 6.70 -2.81 -8.17
C THR A 38 5.96 -2.35 -9.42
N GLU A 39 4.73 -1.87 -9.23
CA GLU A 39 3.96 -1.16 -10.26
C GLU A 39 3.51 -2.03 -11.44
N TYR A 40 3.26 -3.32 -11.21
CA TYR A 40 2.65 -4.17 -12.21
C TYR A 40 1.17 -3.83 -12.38
N ARG A 41 0.79 -3.39 -13.57
CA ARG A 41 -0.62 -3.32 -13.98
C ARG A 41 -1.17 -4.73 -14.09
N TYR A 42 -2.26 -5.01 -13.37
CA TYR A 42 -2.92 -6.31 -13.44
C TYR A 42 -4.10 -6.33 -14.44
N GLU A 43 -4.37 -5.20 -15.08
CA GLU A 43 -5.36 -5.05 -16.14
C GLU A 43 -4.90 -4.00 -17.17
N ASN A 44 -5.64 -3.87 -18.27
CA ASN A 44 -5.33 -2.92 -19.35
C ASN A 44 -5.82 -1.50 -19.01
N SER A 45 -5.32 -0.95 -17.90
CA SER A 45 -5.66 0.38 -17.41
C SER A 45 -4.40 1.22 -17.12
N ALA A 46 -4.59 2.54 -17.13
CA ALA A 46 -3.58 3.50 -16.70
C ALA A 46 -3.81 4.01 -15.26
N ASP A 47 -4.87 3.55 -14.58
CA ASP A 47 -5.14 3.93 -13.20
C ASP A 47 -4.00 3.41 -12.28
N PRO A 48 -3.33 4.29 -11.53
CA PRO A 48 -2.25 3.87 -10.63
C PRO A 48 -2.71 2.92 -9.51
N GLN A 49 -3.99 2.95 -9.12
CA GLN A 49 -4.54 2.03 -8.12
C GLN A 49 -4.75 0.62 -8.68
N GLN A 50 -4.80 0.47 -10.00
CA GLN A 50 -4.89 -0.82 -10.67
C GLN A 50 -3.51 -1.45 -10.92
N THR A 51 -2.64 -1.32 -9.90
CA THR A 51 -1.28 -1.88 -9.89
C THR A 51 -0.99 -2.66 -8.60
N LEU A 52 -0.06 -3.63 -8.66
CA LEU A 52 0.37 -4.42 -7.51
C LEU A 52 1.90 -4.46 -7.35
N ASN A 53 2.35 -4.83 -6.15
CA ASN A 53 3.74 -5.11 -5.82
C ASN A 53 3.91 -6.61 -5.53
N LEU A 54 5.10 -7.12 -5.83
CA LEU A 54 5.52 -8.46 -5.49
C LEU A 54 6.72 -8.38 -4.55
N TYR A 55 6.72 -9.18 -3.48
CA TYR A 55 7.78 -9.20 -2.47
C TYR A 55 8.29 -10.63 -2.30
N TYR A 56 9.61 -10.79 -2.24
CA TYR A 56 10.25 -12.10 -2.11
C TYR A 56 11.51 -12.01 -1.24
N PRO A 57 11.90 -13.09 -0.54
CA PRO A 57 13.19 -13.12 0.14
C PRO A 57 14.32 -12.98 -0.88
N ALA A 58 15.36 -12.21 -0.54
CA ALA A 58 16.55 -12.01 -1.36
C ALA A 58 17.25 -13.34 -1.69
N LYS A 59 17.12 -14.34 -0.80
CA LYS A 59 17.59 -15.70 -1.00
C LYS A 59 16.43 -16.68 -0.97
N ARG A 60 16.03 -17.20 -2.14
CA ARG A 60 14.98 -18.21 -2.27
C ARG A 60 15.56 -19.62 -2.03
N ARG A 61 14.91 -20.41 -1.16
CA ARG A 61 15.29 -21.82 -0.93
C ARG A 61 14.70 -22.78 -1.97
N ASN A 62 13.61 -22.38 -2.60
CA ASN A 62 12.85 -23.17 -3.57
C ASN A 62 12.50 -22.30 -4.78
N ALA A 63 12.24 -22.94 -5.92
CA ALA A 63 11.83 -22.24 -7.15
C ALA A 63 10.50 -21.48 -6.97
N THR A 64 9.58 -22.05 -6.21
CA THR A 64 8.28 -21.47 -5.83
C THR A 64 8.15 -21.44 -4.31
N LEU A 65 7.38 -20.48 -3.80
CA LEU A 65 7.12 -20.28 -2.38
C LEU A 65 5.59 -20.29 -2.15
N PRO A 66 5.12 -20.62 -0.94
CA PRO A 66 3.74 -20.34 -0.56
C PRO A 66 3.39 -18.86 -0.74
N THR A 67 2.19 -18.59 -1.25
CA THR A 67 1.77 -17.23 -1.59
C THR A 67 1.04 -16.57 -0.41
N VAL A 68 1.44 -15.35 -0.09
CA VAL A 68 0.67 -14.42 0.75
C VAL A 68 0.08 -13.35 -0.16
N ILE A 69 -1.21 -13.03 0.03
CA ILE A 69 -1.90 -11.93 -0.65
C ILE A 69 -2.34 -10.96 0.44
N ASP A 70 -1.81 -9.74 0.41
CA ASP A 70 -2.22 -8.65 1.29
C ASP A 70 -3.25 -7.76 0.59
N VAL A 71 -4.32 -7.41 1.32
CA VAL A 71 -5.35 -6.46 0.89
C VAL A 71 -5.41 -5.39 1.97
N HIS A 72 -4.87 -4.21 1.66
CA HIS A 72 -4.66 -3.16 2.65
C HIS A 72 -5.98 -2.55 3.18
N GLY A 73 -5.88 -1.94 4.36
CA GLY A 73 -6.97 -1.19 5.00
C GLY A 73 -7.11 0.24 4.47
N GLY A 74 -7.52 1.17 5.33
CA GLY A 74 -7.76 2.58 4.95
C GLY A 74 -9.22 2.91 4.69
N GLY A 75 -10.13 2.09 5.22
CA GLY A 75 -11.56 2.35 5.25
C GLY A 75 -12.18 2.65 3.89
N TRP A 76 -11.64 2.03 2.82
CA TRP A 76 -12.06 2.19 1.42
C TRP A 76 -11.83 3.58 0.78
N PHE A 77 -11.35 4.57 1.53
CA PHE A 77 -11.11 5.94 1.03
C PHE A 77 -9.63 6.33 1.01
N TYR A 78 -8.75 5.49 1.57
CA TYR A 78 -7.33 5.79 1.74
C TYR A 78 -6.46 4.55 1.48
N GLY A 79 -5.25 4.81 1.00
CA GLY A 79 -4.21 3.81 0.80
C GLY A 79 -3.92 3.52 -0.67
N ASP A 80 -2.80 2.84 -0.86
CA ASP A 80 -2.34 2.28 -2.12
C ASP A 80 -1.49 1.03 -1.83
N ARG A 81 -0.98 0.37 -2.88
CA ARG A 81 -0.14 -0.84 -2.80
C ARG A 81 1.12 -0.74 -1.92
N ASN A 82 1.53 0.46 -1.53
CA ASN A 82 2.71 0.70 -0.70
C ASN A 82 2.37 0.95 0.77
N LEU A 83 1.08 0.96 1.16
CA LEU A 83 0.66 1.30 2.53
C LEU A 83 1.23 0.36 3.60
N ASN A 84 1.57 -0.88 3.23
CA ASN A 84 2.18 -1.91 4.08
C ASN A 84 3.55 -2.37 3.55
N ARG A 85 4.32 -1.48 2.91
CA ARG A 85 5.63 -1.83 2.35
C ARG A 85 6.73 -2.06 3.41
N ASN A 86 6.61 -1.40 4.56
CA ASN A 86 7.55 -1.54 5.67
C ASN A 86 7.21 -2.75 6.54
#